data_AF-A0A2P2DW26-F1
#
_entry.id   AF-A0A2P2DW26-F1
#
_cell.length_a   1.000
_cell.length_b   1.000
_cell.length_c   1.000
_cell.angle_alpha   90.00
_cell.angle_beta   90.00
_cell.angle_gamma   90.00
#
_symmetry.space_group_name_H-M   'P 1'
#
loop_
_entity.id
_entity.type
_entity.pdbx_description
1 polymer ?
#
loop_
_entity_poly.entity_id
_entity_poly.type
_entity_poly.pdbx_seq_one_letter_code
_entity_poly.pdbx_strand_id
1 'polypeptide(L)'
;MDRFLDDPEHAIDVIIPIMHTNELWEANLHSIYREVPVNRLLLGDGGAIDDSLDIAKKFPRVVVLDQKNFKSLGYCIRNLIENVETEWFAYFHSDVYLPEQWFDKMLPYQKSFDWYGCPMRHTIMVDYPGENNIRPYAGTQIGRKEAFRENLHTIDDDYVYRQEDFVFESLVEKGGYKNGKVEDTFHYHQTMFRPSKWMDLKVKNVSIDVNRKKEEIIRSADMQVRGVIKYLKPNRFYAFWIIPNFVELLEHGELNWSEFKAWTKKTNPEWLPYLSYFKIRLVHLWFSPSIRKNIRDWITKVFFRQKIQ
;
A
#
# COMPACT_ATOMS: atom_id res chain seq x y z
N MET A 1 -11.68 15.09 -16.68
CA MET A 1 -11.47 14.43 -17.98
C MET A 1 -12.06 13.05 -17.87
N ASP A 2 -12.94 12.69 -18.80
CA ASP A 2 -13.66 11.42 -18.82
C ASP A 2 -13.44 10.76 -20.19
N ARG A 3 -12.53 9.78 -20.24
CA ARG A 3 -12.08 9.15 -21.49
C ARG A 3 -13.19 8.42 -22.24
N PHE A 4 -14.26 8.02 -21.54
CA PHE A 4 -15.43 7.42 -22.18
C PHE A 4 -16.04 8.34 -23.26
N LEU A 5 -15.95 9.66 -23.08
CA LEU A 5 -16.49 10.63 -24.04
C LEU A 5 -15.70 10.65 -25.36
N ASP A 6 -14.42 10.29 -25.32
CA ASP A 6 -13.52 10.32 -26.47
C ASP A 6 -13.42 8.94 -27.15
N ASP A 7 -13.61 7.85 -26.40
CA ASP A 7 -13.39 6.47 -26.86
C ASP A 7 -14.43 5.47 -26.29
N PRO A 8 -15.73 5.63 -26.60
CA PRO A 8 -16.78 4.77 -26.06
C PRO A 8 -16.77 3.35 -26.64
N GLU A 9 -16.16 3.15 -27.82
CA GLU A 9 -16.13 1.83 -28.50
C GLU A 9 -15.22 0.83 -27.79
N HIS A 10 -14.19 1.30 -27.10
CA HIS A 10 -13.28 0.47 -26.29
C HIS A 10 -13.65 0.48 -24.80
N ALA A 11 -14.86 0.94 -24.46
CA ALA A 11 -15.28 1.07 -23.08
C ALA A 11 -15.35 -0.28 -22.36
N ILE A 12 -14.86 -0.32 -21.12
CA ILE A 12 -14.86 -1.50 -20.27
C ILE A 12 -15.46 -1.20 -18.90
N ASP A 13 -16.04 -2.22 -18.27
CA ASP A 13 -16.38 -2.15 -16.85
C ASP A 13 -15.11 -2.15 -16.00
N VAL A 14 -15.16 -1.42 -14.89
CA VAL A 14 -14.11 -1.40 -13.88
C VAL A 14 -14.72 -1.89 -12.57
N ILE A 15 -14.08 -2.86 -11.93
CA ILE A 15 -14.54 -3.42 -10.65
C ILE A 15 -13.57 -3.06 -9.53
N ILE A 16 -14.11 -2.57 -8.41
CA ILE A 16 -13.32 -2.22 -7.21
C ILE A 16 -14.09 -2.66 -5.94
N PRO A 17 -13.65 -3.70 -5.23
CA PRO A 17 -14.15 -4.00 -3.90
C PRO A 17 -13.59 -2.96 -2.92
N ILE A 18 -14.47 -2.38 -2.09
CA ILE A 18 -14.11 -1.34 -1.14
C ILE A 18 -14.57 -1.69 0.26
N MET A 19 -13.74 -1.37 1.24
CA MET A 19 -14.08 -1.44 2.66
C MET A 19 -13.75 -0.10 3.29
N HIS A 20 -12.52 0.38 3.15
CA HIS A 20 -12.13 1.76 3.45
C HIS A 20 -11.15 2.22 2.39
N THR A 21 -11.06 3.52 2.18
CA THR A 21 -10.07 4.10 1.27
C THR A 21 -9.18 5.10 2.02
N ASN A 22 -8.20 5.66 1.31
CA ASN A 22 -7.29 6.65 1.86
C ASN A 22 -7.54 8.01 1.18
N GLU A 23 -6.83 9.04 1.63
CA GLU A 23 -6.92 10.40 1.14
C GLU A 23 -6.57 10.57 -0.35
N LEU A 24 -5.97 9.56 -0.99
CA LEU A 24 -5.68 9.55 -2.42
C LEU A 24 -6.83 8.99 -3.28
N TRP A 25 -7.93 8.55 -2.66
CA TRP A 25 -9.02 7.87 -3.36
C TRP A 25 -9.62 8.69 -4.50
N GLU A 26 -9.89 9.98 -4.26
CA GLU A 26 -10.44 10.86 -5.30
C GLU A 26 -9.45 11.05 -6.47
N ALA A 27 -8.15 11.19 -6.16
CA ALA A 27 -7.10 11.27 -7.18
C ALA A 27 -6.96 9.97 -7.99
N ASN A 28 -7.11 8.82 -7.32
CA ASN A 28 -7.12 7.50 -7.96
C ASN A 28 -8.30 7.37 -8.92
N LEU A 29 -9.51 7.74 -8.50
CA LEU A 29 -10.69 7.78 -9.35
C LEU A 29 -10.49 8.71 -10.56
N HIS A 30 -9.98 9.92 -10.35
CA HIS A 30 -9.64 10.82 -11.46
C HIS A 30 -8.66 10.19 -12.46
N SER A 31 -7.65 9.46 -11.97
CA SER A 31 -6.73 8.74 -12.85
C SER A 31 -7.42 7.63 -13.64
N ILE A 32 -8.37 6.91 -13.01
CA ILE A 32 -9.14 5.84 -13.67
C ILE A 32 -9.99 6.41 -14.80
N TYR A 33 -10.79 7.45 -14.55
CA TYR A 33 -11.65 8.06 -15.59
C TYR A 33 -10.84 8.79 -16.67
N ARG A 34 -9.63 9.26 -16.35
CA ARG A 34 -8.71 9.85 -17.33
C ARG A 34 -8.11 8.80 -18.24
N GLU A 35 -7.70 7.66 -17.70
CA GLU A 35 -6.93 6.66 -18.45
C GLU A 35 -7.80 5.58 -19.09
N VAL A 36 -8.94 5.22 -18.51
CA VAL A 36 -9.80 4.12 -18.95
C VAL A 36 -11.13 4.68 -19.46
N PRO A 37 -11.62 4.26 -20.65
CA PRO A 37 -12.98 4.54 -21.07
C PRO A 37 -13.96 3.71 -20.20
N VAL A 38 -14.35 4.24 -19.04
CA VAL A 38 -15.18 3.51 -18.06
C VAL A 38 -16.63 3.40 -18.56
N ASN A 39 -17.06 2.19 -18.91
CA ASN A 39 -18.46 1.87 -19.20
C ASN A 39 -19.29 1.97 -17.91
N ARG A 40 -18.92 1.19 -16.88
CA ARG A 40 -19.45 1.31 -15.51
C ARG A 40 -18.33 1.10 -14.50
N LEU A 41 -18.36 1.87 -13.43
CA LEU A 41 -17.54 1.62 -12.25
C LEU A 41 -18.37 0.84 -11.23
N LEU A 42 -18.16 -0.46 -11.14
CA LEU A 42 -18.81 -1.35 -10.17
C LEU A 42 -18.03 -1.34 -8.86
N LEU A 43 -18.63 -0.80 -7.80
CA LEU A 43 -18.06 -0.77 -6.46
C LEU A 43 -18.73 -1.80 -5.57
N GLY A 44 -17.94 -2.66 -4.94
CA GLY A 44 -18.44 -3.62 -3.95
C GLY A 44 -18.34 -3.04 -2.54
N ASP A 45 -19.44 -2.58 -1.95
CA ASP A 45 -19.48 -2.03 -0.59
C ASP A 45 -19.40 -3.16 0.45
N GLY A 46 -18.19 -3.44 0.93
CA GLY A 46 -17.92 -4.41 2.00
C GLY A 46 -18.24 -3.90 3.41
N GLY A 47 -18.88 -2.73 3.56
CA GLY A 47 -19.17 -2.10 4.84
C GLY A 47 -18.34 -0.84 5.09
N ALA A 48 -18.21 0.02 4.08
CA ALA A 48 -17.53 1.29 4.25
C ALA A 48 -18.22 2.21 5.27
N ILE A 49 -17.39 2.80 6.14
CA ILE A 49 -17.84 3.69 7.24
C ILE A 49 -17.29 5.12 7.11
N ASP A 50 -16.39 5.33 6.15
CA ASP A 50 -15.81 6.62 5.80
C ASP A 50 -16.55 7.21 4.59
N ASP A 51 -16.04 8.32 4.06
CA ASP A 51 -16.62 9.03 2.92
C ASP A 51 -16.27 8.41 1.55
N SER A 52 -15.67 7.21 1.52
CA SER A 52 -15.24 6.53 0.28
C SER A 52 -16.34 6.45 -0.79
N LEU A 53 -17.55 6.08 -0.37
CA LEU A 53 -18.70 5.95 -1.26
C LEU A 53 -19.23 7.31 -1.73
N ASP A 54 -19.20 8.31 -0.86
CA ASP A 54 -19.71 9.64 -1.17
C ASP A 54 -18.76 10.40 -2.10
N ILE A 55 -17.45 10.19 -1.97
CA ILE A 55 -16.46 10.61 -2.96
C ILE A 55 -16.76 9.94 -4.30
N ALA A 56 -16.91 8.60 -4.32
CA ALA A 56 -17.07 7.87 -5.56
C ALA A 56 -18.35 8.25 -6.33
N LYS A 57 -19.49 8.47 -5.65
CA LYS A 57 -20.76 8.86 -6.28
C LYS A 57 -20.71 10.19 -7.04
N LYS A 58 -19.68 11.03 -6.84
CA LYS A 58 -19.47 12.25 -7.62
C LYS A 58 -18.99 11.96 -9.06
N PHE A 59 -18.54 10.75 -9.32
CA PHE A 59 -18.07 10.31 -10.63
C PHE A 59 -19.21 9.69 -11.46
N PRO A 60 -19.17 9.82 -12.80
CA PRO A 60 -20.24 9.33 -13.67
C PRO A 60 -20.26 7.80 -13.73
N ARG A 61 -21.42 7.18 -13.99
CA ARG A 61 -21.55 5.73 -14.29
C ARG A 61 -21.07 4.80 -13.14
N VAL A 62 -21.21 5.26 -11.90
CA VAL A 62 -20.92 4.46 -10.69
C VAL A 62 -22.13 3.61 -10.32
N VAL A 63 -21.88 2.33 -10.08
CA VAL A 63 -22.86 1.36 -9.57
C VAL A 63 -22.31 0.75 -8.29
N VAL A 64 -23.05 0.85 -7.20
CA VAL A 64 -22.65 0.29 -5.91
C VAL A 64 -23.44 -0.97 -5.62
N LEU A 65 -22.74 -2.08 -5.37
CA LEU A 65 -23.30 -3.36 -4.96
C LEU A 65 -23.12 -3.52 -3.45
N ASP A 66 -24.19 -3.82 -2.71
CA ASP A 66 -24.10 -4.11 -1.28
C ASP A 66 -23.46 -5.49 -1.06
N GLN A 67 -22.30 -5.49 -0.41
CA GLN A 67 -21.50 -6.68 -0.11
C GLN A 67 -21.19 -6.80 1.39
N LYS A 68 -21.92 -6.08 2.26
CA LYS A 68 -21.67 -6.03 3.71
C LYS A 68 -21.73 -7.39 4.40
N ASN A 69 -22.52 -8.31 3.83
CA ASN A 69 -22.68 -9.66 4.35
C ASN A 69 -21.59 -10.63 3.86
N PHE A 70 -20.68 -10.19 2.98
CA PHE A 70 -19.62 -11.03 2.45
C PHE A 70 -18.42 -11.06 3.40
N LYS A 71 -17.87 -12.25 3.62
CA LYS A 71 -16.81 -12.46 4.62
C LYS A 71 -15.40 -12.34 4.05
N SER A 72 -15.25 -12.41 2.73
CA SER A 72 -13.94 -12.43 2.06
C SER A 72 -13.93 -11.62 0.78
N LEU A 73 -12.76 -11.02 0.51
CA LEU A 73 -12.48 -10.28 -0.71
C LEU A 73 -12.76 -11.11 -1.97
N GLY A 74 -12.44 -12.41 -1.97
CA GLY A 74 -12.69 -13.28 -3.12
C GLY A 74 -14.18 -13.41 -3.46
N TYR A 75 -15.08 -13.36 -2.48
CA TYR A 75 -16.53 -13.42 -2.73
C TYR A 75 -17.05 -12.07 -3.24
N CYS A 76 -16.51 -10.96 -2.73
CA CYS A 76 -16.74 -9.62 -3.26
C CYS A 76 -16.36 -9.51 -4.73
N ILE A 77 -15.14 -9.93 -5.09
CA ILE A 77 -14.63 -9.91 -6.46
C ILE A 77 -15.49 -10.80 -7.37
N ARG A 78 -15.83 -12.01 -6.93
CA ARG A 78 -16.71 -12.91 -7.70
C ARG A 78 -18.03 -12.23 -8.03
N ASN A 79 -18.70 -11.64 -7.03
CA ASN A 79 -19.97 -10.96 -7.24
C ASN A 79 -19.86 -9.77 -8.19
N LEU A 80 -18.75 -9.01 -8.12
CA LEU A 80 -18.49 -7.92 -9.07
C LEU A 80 -18.31 -8.45 -10.50
N ILE A 81 -17.52 -9.52 -10.70
CA ILE A 81 -17.32 -10.14 -12.02
C ILE A 81 -18.65 -10.67 -12.58
N GLU A 82 -19.49 -11.29 -11.75
CA GLU A 82 -20.82 -11.76 -12.16
C GLU A 82 -21.76 -10.63 -12.62
N ASN A 83 -21.45 -9.36 -12.30
CA ASN A 83 -22.23 -8.18 -12.71
C ASN A 83 -21.56 -7.38 -13.85
N VAL A 84 -20.39 -7.78 -14.33
CA VAL A 84 -19.76 -7.19 -15.52
C VAL A 84 -20.61 -7.50 -16.76
N GLU A 85 -20.79 -6.50 -17.62
CA GLU A 85 -21.55 -6.58 -18.88
C GLU A 85 -20.64 -6.48 -20.11
N THR A 86 -19.45 -5.91 -19.97
CA THR A 86 -18.46 -5.81 -21.06
C THR A 86 -17.64 -7.10 -21.19
N GLU A 87 -17.19 -7.43 -22.39
CA GLU A 87 -16.35 -8.61 -22.64
C GLU A 87 -15.04 -8.57 -21.84
N TRP A 88 -14.41 -7.40 -21.80
CA TRP A 88 -13.24 -7.12 -20.99
C TRP A 88 -13.60 -6.23 -19.82
N PHE A 89 -12.95 -6.43 -18.67
CA PHE A 89 -13.08 -5.56 -17.51
C PHE A 89 -11.73 -5.36 -16.83
N ALA A 90 -11.60 -4.28 -16.07
CA ALA A 90 -10.43 -4.04 -15.24
C ALA A 90 -10.77 -4.27 -13.77
N TYR A 91 -9.89 -4.98 -13.05
CA TYR A 91 -9.94 -5.09 -11.60
C TYR A 91 -8.89 -4.17 -10.99
N PHE A 92 -9.33 -3.19 -10.22
CA PHE A 92 -8.44 -2.30 -9.48
C PHE A 92 -8.66 -2.43 -7.98
N HIS A 93 -7.60 -2.21 -7.22
CA HIS A 93 -7.72 -1.92 -5.78
C HIS A 93 -8.06 -0.43 -5.62
N SER A 94 -8.63 -0.06 -4.47
CA SER A 94 -8.98 1.33 -4.16
C SER A 94 -7.76 2.27 -4.02
N ASP A 95 -6.56 1.72 -3.88
CA ASP A 95 -5.31 2.46 -3.73
C ASP A 95 -4.47 2.51 -5.03
N VAL A 96 -5.08 2.23 -6.19
CA VAL A 96 -4.40 2.24 -7.49
C VAL A 96 -4.51 3.58 -8.20
N TYR A 97 -3.36 4.16 -8.55
CA TYR A 97 -3.22 5.30 -9.46
C TYR A 97 -2.73 4.84 -10.83
N LEU A 98 -3.38 5.29 -11.91
CA LEU A 98 -2.98 4.96 -13.28
C LEU A 98 -2.08 6.06 -13.89
N PRO A 99 -0.90 5.71 -14.44
CA PRO A 99 -0.06 6.66 -15.18
C PRO A 99 -0.66 6.96 -16.55
N GLU A 100 -0.14 8.00 -17.21
CA GLU A 100 -0.55 8.38 -18.56
C GLU A 100 -0.36 7.25 -19.59
N GLN A 101 -1.37 7.08 -20.44
CA GLN A 101 -1.48 6.06 -21.48
C GLN A 101 -1.47 4.63 -20.91
N TRP A 102 -1.92 4.43 -19.65
CA TRP A 102 -1.94 3.10 -19.06
C TRP A 102 -2.79 2.14 -19.88
N PHE A 103 -4.03 2.55 -20.22
CA PHE A 103 -4.95 1.70 -20.97
C PHE A 103 -4.44 1.39 -22.38
N ASP A 104 -3.91 2.40 -23.07
CA ASP A 104 -3.33 2.24 -24.42
C ASP A 104 -2.18 1.25 -24.47
N LYS A 105 -1.37 1.20 -23.41
CA LYS A 105 -0.26 0.25 -23.29
C LYS A 105 -0.73 -1.16 -22.92
N MET A 106 -1.87 -1.28 -22.24
CA MET A 106 -2.44 -2.56 -21.82
C MET A 106 -3.29 -3.20 -22.92
N LEU A 107 -4.03 -2.41 -23.71
CA LEU A 107 -5.00 -2.89 -24.70
C LEU A 107 -4.43 -3.89 -25.72
N PRO A 108 -3.22 -3.71 -26.30
CA PRO A 108 -2.70 -4.63 -27.31
C PRO A 108 -2.51 -6.07 -26.82
N TYR A 109 -2.37 -6.27 -25.50
CA TYR A 109 -2.12 -7.57 -24.89
C TYR A 109 -3.37 -8.46 -24.79
N GLN A 110 -4.58 -7.93 -25.03
CA GLN A 110 -5.81 -8.74 -25.14
C GLN A 110 -5.71 -9.83 -26.21
N LYS A 111 -4.87 -9.62 -27.23
CA LYS A 111 -4.61 -10.62 -28.28
C LYS A 111 -3.78 -11.81 -27.82
N SER A 112 -3.14 -11.71 -26.65
CA SER A 112 -2.17 -12.69 -26.16
C SER A 112 -2.57 -13.30 -24.81
N PHE A 113 -3.38 -12.61 -24.02
CA PHE A 113 -3.71 -13.02 -22.66
C PHE A 113 -5.18 -12.73 -22.33
N ASP A 114 -5.83 -13.67 -21.62
CA ASP A 114 -7.21 -13.52 -21.12
C ASP A 114 -7.26 -12.81 -19.75
N TRP A 115 -6.14 -12.78 -19.03
CA TRP A 115 -5.98 -12.09 -17.74
C TRP A 115 -4.52 -11.69 -17.55
N TYR A 116 -4.25 -10.40 -17.41
CA TYR A 116 -2.89 -9.88 -17.35
C TYR A 116 -2.81 -8.59 -16.54
N GLY A 117 -1.61 -8.32 -16.02
CA GLY A 117 -1.31 -7.12 -15.24
C GLY A 117 0.02 -6.53 -15.66
N CYS A 118 0.33 -5.35 -15.12
CA CYS A 118 1.60 -4.66 -15.33
C CYS A 118 2.43 -4.63 -14.04
N PRO A 119 3.73 -4.32 -14.12
CA PRO A 119 4.55 -4.09 -12.94
C PRO A 119 3.97 -3.00 -12.02
N MET A 120 4.08 -3.20 -10.72
CA MET A 120 3.64 -2.24 -9.70
C MET A 120 4.78 -1.29 -9.33
N ARG A 121 4.46 -0.01 -9.14
CA ARG A 121 5.33 0.95 -8.44
C ARG A 121 4.68 1.29 -7.11
N HIS A 122 5.38 0.96 -6.02
CA HIS A 122 4.91 1.32 -4.68
C HIS A 122 5.26 2.78 -4.38
N THR A 123 4.22 3.59 -4.25
CA THR A 123 4.30 4.91 -3.63
C THR A 123 3.84 4.77 -2.19
N ILE A 124 4.62 5.31 -1.27
CA ILE A 124 4.30 5.25 0.15
C ILE A 124 4.18 6.69 0.65
N MET A 125 2.99 7.02 1.12
CA MET A 125 2.74 8.24 1.88
C MET A 125 2.59 7.83 3.35
N VAL A 126 3.43 8.39 4.21
CA VAL A 126 3.42 8.10 5.64
C VAL A 126 3.27 9.42 6.37
N ASP A 127 2.24 9.50 7.20
CA ASP A 127 2.07 10.54 8.19
C ASP A 127 2.47 9.98 9.56
N TYR A 128 3.42 10.64 10.21
CA TYR A 128 3.85 10.32 11.56
C TYR A 128 4.27 11.60 12.27
N PRO A 129 3.92 11.77 13.55
CA PRO A 129 4.33 12.93 14.30
C PRO A 129 5.87 12.95 14.41
N GLY A 130 6.46 14.07 14.01
CA GLY A 130 7.88 14.31 14.21
C GLY A 130 8.16 14.73 15.64
N GLU A 131 8.83 13.89 16.42
CA GLU A 131 9.31 14.29 17.75
C GLU A 131 10.64 15.04 17.62
N ASN A 132 10.58 16.37 17.53
CA ASN A 132 11.77 17.20 17.68
C ASN A 132 11.52 18.39 18.61
N ASN A 133 11.71 18.14 19.90
CA ASN A 133 11.49 19.15 20.93
C ASN A 133 12.62 20.19 20.99
N ILE A 134 13.80 19.89 20.45
CA ILE A 134 15.01 20.73 20.56
C ILE A 134 15.05 21.76 19.43
N ARG A 135 14.60 21.41 18.22
CA ARG A 135 14.63 22.29 17.05
C ARG A 135 13.37 23.17 16.99
N PRO A 136 13.48 24.45 16.56
CA PRO A 136 12.32 25.25 16.20
C PRO A 136 11.52 24.58 15.08
N TYR A 137 10.23 24.86 14.96
CA TYR A 137 9.46 24.34 13.83
C TYR A 137 9.90 25.02 12.53
N ALA A 138 10.26 24.20 11.54
CA ALA A 138 10.75 24.59 10.22
C ALA A 138 9.80 24.09 9.13
N GLY A 139 9.93 24.62 7.91
CA GLY A 139 9.12 24.22 6.75
C GLY A 139 7.86 25.06 6.53
N THR A 140 7.15 25.45 7.60
CA THR A 140 6.05 26.43 7.55
C THR A 140 6.06 27.32 8.79
N GLN A 141 6.22 28.63 8.60
CA GLN A 141 6.33 29.59 9.70
C GLN A 141 5.58 30.89 9.35
N ILE A 142 5.04 31.57 10.36
CA ILE A 142 4.46 32.91 10.23
C ILE A 142 5.30 33.86 11.08
N GLY A 143 5.83 34.92 10.46
CA GLY A 143 6.71 35.90 11.13
C GLY A 143 6.16 37.32 11.06
N ARG A 144 6.31 38.08 12.15
CA ARG A 144 6.06 39.53 12.15
C ARG A 144 7.26 40.23 11.54
N LYS A 145 7.09 40.92 10.39
CA LYS A 145 8.18 41.63 9.69
C LYS A 145 9.00 42.54 10.62
N GLU A 146 8.35 43.26 11.51
CA GLU A 146 9.01 44.16 12.47
C GLU A 146 10.02 43.43 13.37
N ALA A 147 9.76 42.16 13.72
CA ALA A 147 10.62 41.38 14.60
C ALA A 147 12.01 41.11 14.03
N PHE A 148 12.17 41.26 12.71
CA PHE A 148 13.44 41.04 12.02
C PHE A 148 14.18 42.35 11.71
N ARG A 149 13.50 43.51 11.74
CA ARG A 149 14.00 44.76 11.14
C ARG A 149 15.39 45.15 11.65
N GLU A 150 15.61 45.05 12.96
CA GLU A 150 16.87 45.47 13.58
C GLU A 150 18.03 44.54 13.28
N ASN A 151 17.79 43.23 13.15
CA ASN A 151 18.86 42.23 13.06
C ASN A 151 19.00 41.58 11.69
N LEU A 152 18.08 41.81 10.75
CA LEU A 152 18.09 41.13 9.44
C LEU A 152 19.38 41.39 8.64
N HIS A 153 20.01 42.55 8.84
CA HIS A 153 21.26 42.94 8.20
C HIS A 153 22.45 42.04 8.55
N THR A 154 22.35 41.19 9.58
CA THR A 154 23.40 40.22 9.94
C THR A 154 23.39 38.98 9.06
N ILE A 155 22.40 38.82 8.19
CA ILE A 155 22.45 37.87 7.07
C ILE A 155 22.98 38.65 5.88
N ASP A 156 24.30 38.74 5.77
CA ASP A 156 25.03 39.49 4.74
C ASP A 156 25.74 38.57 3.72
N ASP A 157 25.51 37.27 3.82
CA ASP A 157 26.02 36.23 2.94
C ASP A 157 24.97 35.14 2.61
N ASP A 158 25.37 34.13 1.84
CA ASP A 158 24.53 33.03 1.38
C ASP A 158 24.62 31.76 2.27
N TYR A 159 25.07 31.86 3.52
CA TYR A 159 25.26 30.68 4.37
C TYR A 159 24.00 30.13 5.02
N VAL A 160 22.88 30.87 5.02
CA VAL A 160 21.60 30.39 5.56
C VAL A 160 20.97 29.35 4.61
N TYR A 161 21.16 28.06 4.91
CA TYR A 161 20.69 26.94 4.09
C TYR A 161 20.38 25.68 4.93
N ARG A 162 19.08 25.45 5.22
CA ARG A 162 18.54 24.36 6.06
C ARG A 162 18.70 24.52 7.57
N GLN A 163 19.18 25.69 8.01
CA GLN A 163 19.21 26.14 9.40
C GLN A 163 18.47 27.47 9.59
N GLU A 164 17.67 27.89 8.61
CA GLU A 164 16.94 29.16 8.63
C GLU A 164 16.03 29.31 9.85
N ASP A 165 15.49 28.21 10.35
CA ASP A 165 14.65 28.17 11.53
C ASP A 165 15.39 28.61 12.80
N PHE A 166 16.61 28.12 13.04
CA PHE A 166 17.46 28.56 14.16
C PHE A 166 17.89 30.02 13.99
N VAL A 167 18.25 30.41 12.77
CA VAL A 167 18.69 31.78 12.48
C VAL A 167 17.54 32.76 12.73
N PHE A 168 16.37 32.48 12.18
CA PHE A 168 15.19 33.33 12.31
C PHE A 168 14.70 33.43 13.75
N GLU A 169 14.70 32.33 14.50
CA GLU A 169 14.41 32.35 15.93
C GLU A 169 15.36 33.29 16.67
N SER A 170 16.67 33.17 16.45
CA SER A 170 17.67 34.04 17.08
C SER A 170 17.51 35.51 16.71
N LEU A 171 17.18 35.83 15.45
CA LEU A 171 16.94 37.21 15.01
C LEU A 171 15.73 37.83 15.70
N VAL A 172 14.64 37.06 15.82
CA VAL A 172 13.41 37.47 16.52
C VAL A 172 13.70 37.74 18.00
N GLU A 173 14.43 36.84 18.67
CA GLU A 173 14.80 37.02 20.09
C GLU A 173 15.72 38.22 20.32
N LYS A 174 16.73 38.42 19.46
CA LYS A 174 17.63 39.59 19.54
C LYS A 174 16.89 40.91 19.33
N GLY A 175 15.80 40.91 18.57
CA GLY A 175 14.93 42.07 18.40
C GLY A 175 13.99 42.32 19.59
N GLY A 176 14.07 41.52 20.66
CA GLY A 176 13.18 41.61 21.82
C GLY A 176 11.78 41.04 21.59
N TYR A 177 11.58 40.28 20.52
CA TYR A 177 10.32 39.60 20.22
C TYR A 177 10.34 38.15 20.71
N LYS A 178 9.16 37.50 20.68
CA LYS A 178 8.97 36.12 21.14
C LYS A 178 8.79 35.19 19.94
N ASN A 179 9.41 34.02 20.02
CA ASN A 179 9.09 32.86 19.19
C ASN A 179 8.21 31.87 19.98
N GLY A 180 7.70 30.84 19.31
CA GLY A 180 6.94 29.77 19.95
C GLY A 180 6.59 28.64 18.99
N LYS A 181 6.08 27.54 19.54
CA LYS A 181 5.55 26.38 18.80
C LYS A 181 4.03 26.37 18.86
N VAL A 182 3.40 26.05 17.73
CA VAL A 182 1.95 25.97 17.59
C VAL A 182 1.61 24.50 17.33
N GLU A 183 0.91 23.88 18.28
CA GLU A 183 0.64 22.44 18.34
C GLU A 183 -0.80 22.08 17.92
N ASP A 184 -1.63 23.07 17.58
CA ASP A 184 -3.03 22.88 17.18
C ASP A 184 -3.20 22.63 15.67
N THR A 185 -2.10 22.62 14.91
CA THR A 185 -2.06 22.39 13.46
C THR A 185 -0.74 21.73 13.05
N PHE A 186 -0.65 21.28 11.79
CA PHE A 186 0.53 20.64 11.23
C PHE A 186 0.66 20.93 9.72
N HIS A 187 1.78 20.53 9.12
CA HIS A 187 1.99 20.58 7.68
C HIS A 187 2.68 19.30 7.20
N TYR A 188 2.45 18.93 5.94
CA TYR A 188 3.13 17.80 5.32
C TYR A 188 4.52 18.22 4.79
N HIS A 189 5.58 17.56 5.24
CA HIS A 189 6.92 17.71 4.69
C HIS A 189 7.28 16.49 3.82
N GLN A 190 7.07 16.59 2.51
CA GLN A 190 7.24 15.46 1.59
C GLN A 190 8.71 15.23 1.20
N THR A 191 9.20 14.00 1.40
CA THR A 191 10.49 13.56 0.87
C THR A 191 10.26 12.72 -0.38
N MET A 192 10.67 13.24 -1.54
CA MET A 192 10.44 12.61 -2.84
C MET A 192 11.73 12.50 -3.64
N PHE A 193 11.79 11.55 -4.57
CA PHE A 193 12.84 11.52 -5.58
C PHE A 193 12.82 12.84 -6.36
N ARG A 194 13.89 13.62 -6.23
CA ARG A 194 13.99 14.95 -6.83
C ARG A 194 15.34 15.06 -7.55
N PRO A 195 15.41 14.66 -8.84
CA PRO A 195 16.59 14.87 -9.64
C PRO A 195 16.64 16.34 -10.04
N SER A 196 17.72 17.03 -9.67
CA SER A 196 17.98 18.40 -10.10
C SER A 196 19.48 18.61 -10.27
N LYS A 197 19.86 19.67 -10.99
CA LYS A 197 21.27 20.02 -11.22
C LYS A 197 22.09 20.17 -9.93
N TRP A 198 21.44 20.58 -8.83
CA TRP A 198 22.08 20.94 -7.57
C TRP A 198 21.75 19.97 -6.42
N MET A 199 20.77 19.08 -6.62
CA MET A 199 20.30 18.12 -5.63
C MET A 199 19.81 16.88 -6.37
N ASP A 200 20.55 15.77 -6.28
CA ASP A 200 20.18 14.46 -6.81
C ASP A 200 19.66 13.59 -5.67
N LEU A 201 18.48 13.95 -5.14
CA LEU A 201 17.92 13.24 -4.00
C LEU A 201 17.30 11.92 -4.47
N LYS A 202 18.01 10.83 -4.19
CA LYS A 202 17.56 9.46 -4.45
C LYS A 202 17.17 8.77 -3.15
N VAL A 203 15.92 8.32 -3.04
CA VAL A 203 15.48 7.48 -1.93
C VAL A 203 16.17 6.13 -2.05
N LYS A 204 17.03 5.78 -1.07
CA LYS A 204 17.80 4.53 -1.07
C LYS A 204 17.04 3.36 -0.45
N ASN A 205 16.32 3.61 0.64
CA ASN A 205 15.56 2.61 1.38
C ASN A 205 14.39 3.26 2.10
N VAL A 206 13.29 2.51 2.22
CA VAL A 206 12.14 2.82 3.07
C VAL A 206 11.83 1.56 3.86
N SER A 207 11.67 1.68 5.18
CA SER A 207 11.28 0.59 6.07
C SER A 207 10.12 1.09 6.93
N ILE A 208 9.03 0.32 6.97
CA ILE A 208 7.82 0.68 7.69
C ILE A 208 7.47 -0.50 8.57
N ASP A 209 7.27 -0.21 9.86
CA ASP A 209 6.74 -1.15 10.83
C ASP A 209 5.34 -0.69 11.20
N VAL A 210 4.37 -1.61 11.16
CA VAL A 210 2.95 -1.30 11.40
C VAL A 210 2.43 -2.17 12.51
N ASN A 211 1.71 -1.54 13.44
CA ASN A 211 0.98 -2.26 14.48
C ASN A 211 -0.31 -2.83 13.89
N ARG A 212 -0.49 -4.15 13.98
CA ARG A 212 -1.72 -4.84 13.58
C ARG A 212 -2.33 -5.54 14.77
N LYS A 213 -3.67 -5.63 14.80
CA LYS A 213 -4.37 -6.39 15.83
C LYS A 213 -4.06 -7.88 15.67
N LYS A 214 -3.83 -8.57 16.79
CA LYS A 214 -3.50 -10.00 16.81
C LYS A 214 -4.53 -10.83 16.04
N GLU A 215 -5.82 -10.51 16.20
CA GLU A 215 -6.92 -11.22 15.56
C GLU A 215 -6.87 -11.08 14.03
N GLU A 216 -6.46 -9.92 13.52
CA GLU A 216 -6.32 -9.65 12.10
C GLU A 216 -5.15 -10.42 11.49
N ILE A 217 -4.02 -10.45 12.20
CA ILE A 217 -2.83 -11.22 11.81
C ILE A 217 -3.19 -12.70 11.67
N ILE A 218 -3.79 -13.29 12.70
CA ILE A 218 -4.22 -14.69 12.72
C ILE A 218 -5.21 -14.98 11.59
N ARG A 219 -6.24 -14.14 11.46
CA ARG A 219 -7.27 -14.31 10.42
C ARG A 219 -6.65 -14.27 9.03
N SER A 220 -5.77 -13.30 8.78
CA SER A 220 -5.07 -13.17 7.50
C SER A 220 -4.23 -14.40 7.21
N ALA A 221 -3.43 -14.85 8.17
CA ALA A 221 -2.57 -16.02 8.01
C ALA A 221 -3.38 -17.30 7.71
N ASP A 222 -4.46 -17.55 8.45
CA ASP A 222 -5.35 -18.70 8.21
C ASP A 222 -6.01 -18.63 6.83
N MET A 223 -6.54 -17.47 6.45
CA MET A 223 -7.17 -17.26 5.14
C MET A 223 -6.19 -17.48 3.99
N GLN A 224 -4.95 -17.00 4.11
CA GLN A 224 -3.93 -17.18 3.07
C GLN A 224 -3.55 -18.66 2.91
N VAL A 225 -3.28 -19.36 4.00
CA VAL A 225 -2.93 -20.79 3.99
C VAL A 225 -4.08 -21.61 3.39
N ARG A 226 -5.30 -21.43 3.92
CA ARG A 226 -6.45 -22.21 3.47
C ARG A 226 -6.88 -21.84 2.05
N GLY A 227 -6.78 -20.57 1.68
CA GLY A 227 -7.08 -20.09 0.33
C GLY A 227 -6.18 -20.74 -0.70
N VAL A 228 -4.86 -20.73 -0.48
CA VAL A 228 -3.89 -21.37 -1.37
C VAL A 228 -4.15 -22.86 -1.51
N ILE A 229 -4.33 -23.57 -0.39
CA ILE A 229 -4.55 -25.04 -0.44
C ILE A 229 -5.87 -25.38 -1.11
N LYS A 230 -6.94 -24.63 -0.83
CA LYS A 230 -8.26 -24.94 -1.36
C LYS A 230 -8.36 -24.68 -2.86
N TYR A 231 -7.78 -23.59 -3.35
CA TYR A 231 -8.03 -23.11 -4.71
C TYR A 231 -6.88 -23.36 -5.70
N LEU A 232 -5.65 -23.62 -5.22
CA LEU A 232 -4.49 -23.81 -6.09
C LEU A 232 -4.02 -25.27 -6.11
N LYS A 233 -3.48 -25.69 -7.26
CA LYS A 233 -2.74 -26.95 -7.34
C LYS A 233 -1.40 -26.82 -6.61
N PRO A 234 -0.97 -27.85 -5.87
CA PRO A 234 0.26 -27.78 -5.12
C PRO A 234 1.48 -27.69 -6.05
N ASN A 235 2.42 -26.82 -5.70
CA ASN A 235 3.77 -26.82 -6.25
C ASN A 235 4.75 -26.33 -5.19
N ARG A 236 6.05 -26.46 -5.45
CA ARG A 236 7.09 -26.06 -4.49
C ARG A 236 7.06 -24.57 -4.16
N PHE A 237 6.70 -23.73 -5.14
CA PHE A 237 6.63 -22.28 -4.96
C PHE A 237 5.51 -21.90 -3.98
N TYR A 238 4.28 -22.34 -4.22
CA TYR A 238 3.16 -22.05 -3.33
C TYR A 238 3.33 -22.69 -1.95
N ALA A 239 3.86 -23.91 -1.88
CA ALA A 239 4.16 -24.57 -0.62
C ALA A 239 5.19 -23.80 0.21
N PHE A 240 6.18 -23.18 -0.44
CA PHE A 240 7.12 -22.29 0.23
C PHE A 240 6.45 -20.97 0.65
N TRP A 241 5.63 -20.38 -0.23
CA TRP A 241 4.98 -19.08 -0.02
C TRP A 241 4.03 -19.07 1.19
N ILE A 242 3.35 -20.17 1.50
CA ILE A 242 2.45 -20.25 2.67
C ILE A 242 3.18 -20.50 4.01
N ILE A 243 4.48 -20.78 4.00
CA ILE A 243 5.23 -21.09 5.24
C ILE A 243 5.19 -19.94 6.26
N PRO A 244 5.45 -18.66 5.89
CA PRO A 244 5.38 -17.55 6.84
C PRO A 244 4.04 -17.47 7.56
N ASN A 245 2.93 -17.73 6.85
CA ASN A 245 1.60 -17.73 7.47
C ASN A 245 1.41 -18.91 8.45
N PHE A 246 1.99 -20.09 8.17
CA PHE A 246 1.99 -21.17 9.17
C PHE A 246 2.83 -20.83 10.40
N VAL A 247 3.96 -20.14 10.22
CA VAL A 247 4.80 -19.68 11.32
C VAL A 247 4.02 -18.71 12.20
N GLU A 248 3.34 -17.74 11.60
CA GLU A 248 2.47 -16.79 12.30
C GLU A 248 1.39 -17.49 13.15
N LEU A 249 0.68 -18.47 12.57
CA LEU A 249 -0.32 -19.26 13.27
C LEU A 249 0.28 -20.09 14.42
N LEU A 250 1.50 -20.60 14.23
CA LEU A 250 2.21 -21.36 15.26
C LEU A 250 2.67 -20.45 16.41
N GLU A 251 3.22 -19.28 16.11
CA GLU A 251 3.68 -18.28 17.09
C GLU A 251 2.54 -17.81 18.00
N HIS A 252 1.35 -17.68 17.44
CA HIS A 252 0.16 -17.29 18.19
C HIS A 252 -0.61 -18.45 18.84
N GLY A 253 -0.18 -19.71 18.65
CA GLY A 253 -0.81 -20.88 19.24
C GLY A 253 -2.10 -21.34 18.55
N GLU A 254 -2.37 -20.86 17.34
CA GLU A 254 -3.61 -21.08 16.59
C GLU A 254 -3.51 -22.24 15.57
N LEU A 255 -2.33 -22.84 15.41
CA LEU A 255 -2.14 -23.96 14.49
C LEU A 255 -2.36 -25.32 15.16
N ASN A 256 -3.58 -25.86 15.06
CA ASN A 256 -3.83 -27.29 15.32
C ASN A 256 -3.44 -28.14 14.10
N TRP A 257 -2.23 -28.68 14.10
CA TRP A 257 -1.70 -29.42 12.94
C TRP A 257 -2.53 -30.66 12.55
N SER A 258 -3.06 -31.39 13.53
CA SER A 258 -3.85 -32.60 13.27
C SER A 258 -5.16 -32.26 12.56
N GLU A 259 -5.88 -31.27 13.09
CA GLU A 259 -7.11 -30.76 12.50
C GLU A 259 -6.87 -30.17 11.11
N PHE A 260 -5.82 -29.37 10.97
CA PHE A 260 -5.45 -28.76 9.70
C PHE A 260 -5.12 -29.80 8.62
N LYS A 261 -4.37 -30.86 8.98
CA LYS A 261 -4.06 -31.96 8.07
C LYS A 261 -5.32 -32.74 7.69
N ALA A 262 -6.24 -32.96 8.62
CA ALA A 262 -7.53 -33.59 8.34
C ALA A 262 -8.38 -32.74 7.37
N TRP A 263 -8.45 -31.43 7.61
CA TRP A 263 -9.10 -30.48 6.72
C TRP A 263 -8.47 -30.48 5.32
N THR A 264 -7.14 -30.48 5.24
CA THR A 264 -6.42 -30.54 3.96
C THR A 264 -6.70 -31.85 3.21
N LYS A 265 -6.67 -33.00 3.91
CA LYS A 265 -7.00 -34.30 3.31
C LYS A 265 -8.41 -34.33 2.73
N LYS A 266 -9.37 -33.66 3.38
CA LYS A 266 -10.76 -33.55 2.90
C LYS A 266 -10.91 -32.56 1.74
N THR A 267 -10.19 -31.44 1.79
CA THR A 267 -10.39 -30.30 0.89
C THR A 267 -9.56 -30.40 -0.38
N ASN A 268 -8.27 -30.72 -0.25
CA ASN A 268 -7.34 -30.87 -1.36
C ASN A 268 -6.18 -31.81 -0.96
N PRO A 269 -6.36 -33.14 -1.07
CA PRO A 269 -5.39 -34.12 -0.59
C PRO A 269 -4.04 -34.09 -1.32
N GLU A 270 -3.98 -33.53 -2.54
CA GLU A 270 -2.73 -33.39 -3.31
C GLU A 270 -1.68 -32.54 -2.59
N TRP A 271 -2.10 -31.67 -1.67
CA TRP A 271 -1.19 -30.84 -0.87
C TRP A 271 -0.45 -31.59 0.23
N LEU A 272 -0.94 -32.75 0.67
CA LEU A 272 -0.36 -33.47 1.81
C LEU A 272 1.15 -33.76 1.70
N PRO A 273 1.71 -34.14 0.53
CA PRO A 273 3.15 -34.36 0.38
C PRO A 273 4.00 -33.09 0.50
N TYR A 274 3.40 -31.91 0.29
CA TYR A 274 4.09 -30.62 0.36
C TYR A 274 4.10 -30.04 1.77
N LEU A 275 3.22 -30.54 2.64
CA LEU A 275 3.04 -30.06 4.00
C LEU A 275 3.88 -30.88 4.99
N SER A 276 4.80 -30.21 5.69
CA SER A 276 5.63 -30.83 6.72
C SER A 276 5.70 -29.94 7.95
N TYR A 277 5.15 -30.44 9.06
CA TYR A 277 5.22 -29.76 10.35
C TYR A 277 6.66 -29.51 10.79
N PHE A 278 7.57 -30.47 10.53
CA PHE A 278 8.98 -30.32 10.86
C PHE A 278 9.61 -29.15 10.09
N LYS A 279 9.31 -28.99 8.79
CA LYS A 279 9.77 -27.84 8.00
C LYS A 279 9.24 -26.53 8.57
N ILE A 280 7.95 -26.47 8.91
CA ILE A 280 7.32 -25.27 9.49
C ILE A 280 7.99 -24.91 10.83
N ARG A 281 8.18 -25.89 11.73
CA ARG A 281 8.88 -25.66 13.01
C ARG A 281 10.33 -25.25 12.85
N LEU A 282 11.05 -25.85 11.91
CA LEU A 282 12.45 -25.50 11.65
C LEU A 282 12.55 -24.07 11.14
N VAL A 283 11.62 -23.64 10.29
CA VAL A 283 11.53 -22.25 9.81
C VAL A 283 11.12 -21.29 10.93
N HIS A 284 10.14 -21.62 11.76
CA HIS A 284 9.79 -20.82 12.95
C HIS A 284 10.99 -20.61 13.89
N LEU A 285 11.70 -21.69 14.22
CA LEU A 285 12.93 -21.59 15.03
C LEU A 285 13.98 -20.71 14.35
N TRP A 286 14.05 -20.74 13.02
CA TRP A 286 14.99 -19.96 12.20
C TRP A 286 14.65 -18.46 12.09
N PHE A 287 13.37 -18.10 12.18
CA PHE A 287 12.90 -16.70 12.17
C PHE A 287 12.71 -16.08 13.56
N SER A 288 12.77 -16.88 14.62
CA SER A 288 12.77 -16.39 16.00
C SER A 288 13.84 -15.29 16.21
N PRO A 289 13.49 -14.12 16.78
CA PRO A 289 14.41 -13.00 17.02
C PRO A 289 15.69 -13.38 17.79
N SER A 290 15.68 -14.51 18.50
CA SER A 290 16.82 -15.05 19.24
C SER A 290 17.95 -15.64 18.39
N ILE A 291 17.74 -15.92 17.09
CA ILE A 291 18.75 -16.51 16.20
C ILE A 291 19.37 -15.43 15.28
N ARG A 292 20.69 -15.22 15.40
CA ARG A 292 21.45 -14.07 14.87
C ARG A 292 21.28 -13.80 13.36
N LYS A 293 21.17 -12.51 13.02
CA LYS A 293 21.16 -11.87 11.67
C LYS A 293 22.17 -12.47 10.65
N ASN A 294 23.36 -12.85 11.09
CA ASN A 294 24.43 -13.36 10.19
C ASN A 294 24.13 -14.73 9.57
N ILE A 295 23.32 -15.58 10.22
CA ILE A 295 22.93 -16.90 9.68
C ILE A 295 21.81 -16.74 8.64
N ARG A 296 20.89 -15.80 8.88
CA ARG A 296 19.81 -15.42 7.94
C ARG A 296 20.37 -14.96 6.59
N ASP A 297 21.39 -14.10 6.60
CA ASP A 297 22.02 -13.57 5.37
C ASP A 297 22.82 -14.64 4.60
N TRP A 298 23.48 -15.57 5.31
CA TRP A 298 24.22 -16.67 4.67
C TRP A 298 23.30 -17.68 3.99
N ILE A 299 22.23 -18.11 4.65
CA ILE A 299 21.29 -19.11 4.10
C ILE A 299 20.43 -18.50 2.98
N THR A 300 20.04 -17.23 3.08
CA THR A 300 19.36 -16.53 1.97
C THR A 300 20.22 -16.58 0.70
N LYS A 301 21.54 -16.39 0.84
CA LYS A 301 22.47 -16.53 -0.29
C LYS A 301 22.61 -17.97 -0.79
N VAL A 302 22.56 -18.97 0.08
CA VAL A 302 22.77 -20.39 -0.26
C VAL A 302 21.52 -21.04 -0.90
N PHE A 303 20.33 -20.77 -0.38
CA PHE A 303 19.10 -21.44 -0.82
C PHE A 303 18.27 -20.63 -1.83
N PHE A 304 18.45 -19.30 -1.88
CA PHE A 304 17.63 -18.43 -2.72
C PHE A 304 18.38 -17.84 -3.93
N ARG A 305 19.65 -18.25 -4.15
CA ARG A 305 20.31 -18.15 -5.46
C ARG A 305 20.10 -19.42 -6.29
N GLN A 306 18.85 -19.81 -6.51
CA GLN A 306 18.51 -20.50 -7.75
C GLN A 306 17.71 -19.51 -8.58
N LYS A 307 18.32 -19.06 -9.68
CA LYS A 307 17.65 -18.27 -10.71
C LYS A 307 16.32 -18.96 -11.01
N ILE A 308 15.23 -18.26 -10.74
CA ILE A 308 14.01 -18.43 -11.51
C ILE A 308 14.39 -17.88 -12.89
N GLN A 309 14.78 -18.78 -13.79
CA GLN A 309 14.89 -18.54 -15.22
C GLN A 309 13.60 -19.03 -15.87
#